data_AF-A0A0M8Y9H1-F1
#
_entry.id   AF-A0A0M8Y9H1-F1
#
_cell.length_a   1.000
_cell.length_b   1.000
_cell.length_c   1.000
_cell.angle_alpha   90.00
_cell.angle_beta   90.00
_cell.angle_gamma   90.00
#
_symmetry.space_group_name_H-M   'P 1'
#
loop_
_entity.id
_entity.type
_entity.pdbx_description
1 polymer ?
#
loop_
_entity_poly.entity_id
_entity_poly.type
_entity_poly.pdbx_seq_one_letter_code
_entity_poly.pdbx_strand_id
1 'polypeptide(L)'
;MEVFLRDADGYRIAADESFLNERVVAQLYRVEENTVQIFRIPSLNVVKISFPRPVSQGSLRDRDMHAGQHHVPLARLPVGADR
;
A
#
# COMPACT_ATOMS: atom_id res chain seq x y z
N MET A 1 2.73 -5.83 -0.69
CA MET A 1 2.45 -4.98 -1.86
C MET A 1 3.55 -3.95 -1.94
N GLU A 2 4.10 -3.78 -3.12
CA GLU A 2 5.27 -2.97 -3.38
C GLU A 2 4.85 -1.89 -4.38
N VAL A 3 4.94 -0.63 -3.95
CA VAL A 3 4.58 0.52 -4.77
C VAL A 3 5.87 1.07 -5.35
N PHE A 4 6.06 0.88 -6.65
CA PHE A 4 7.17 1.47 -7.39
C PHE A 4 6.73 2.83 -7.92
N LEU A 5 7.44 3.88 -7.50
CA LEU A 5 7.17 5.24 -7.95
C LEU A 5 8.08 5.57 -9.13
N ARG A 6 7.55 6.36 -10.07
CA ARG A 6 8.26 6.74 -11.30
C ARG A 6 9.57 7.45 -11.00
N ASP A 7 9.57 8.32 -10.00
CA ASP A 7 10.66 9.23 -9.66
C ASP A 7 10.64 9.59 -8.16
N ALA A 8 11.61 10.42 -7.77
CA ALA A 8 11.78 10.88 -6.40
C ALA A 8 10.61 11.74 -5.91
N ASP A 9 9.92 12.46 -6.80
CA ASP A 9 8.77 13.31 -6.44
C ASP A 9 7.55 12.46 -6.09
N GLY A 10 7.25 11.45 -6.91
CA GLY A 10 6.22 10.46 -6.58
C GLY A 10 6.56 9.71 -5.29
N TYR A 11 7.83 9.35 -5.08
CA TYR A 11 8.28 8.74 -3.84
C TYR A 11 8.06 9.64 -2.64
N ARG A 12 8.42 10.93 -2.73
CA ARG A 12 8.26 11.90 -1.64
C ARG A 12 6.80 12.01 -1.19
N ILE A 13 5.85 12.02 -2.11
CA ILE A 13 4.41 12.00 -1.79
C ILE A 13 4.05 10.72 -1.03
N ALA A 14 4.39 9.55 -1.59
CA ALA A 14 4.04 8.27 -0.98
C ALA A 14 4.77 7.99 0.36
N ALA A 15 5.94 8.60 0.58
CA ALA A 15 6.73 8.46 1.80
C ALA A 15 6.31 9.42 2.91
N ASP A 16 5.55 10.48 2.60
CA ASP A 16 5.03 11.44 3.57
C ASP A 16 4.00 10.77 4.49
N GLU A 17 4.32 10.67 5.78
CA GLU A 17 3.47 10.04 6.78
C GLU A 17 2.17 10.81 7.06
N SER A 18 2.11 12.09 6.69
CA SER A 18 0.86 12.86 6.72
C SER A 18 -0.10 12.47 5.59
N PHE A 19 0.42 11.87 4.51
CA PHE A 19 -0.36 11.38 3.36
C PHE A 19 -0.62 9.87 3.44
N LEU A 20 0.43 9.06 3.62
CA LEU A 20 0.36 7.59 3.63
C LEU A 20 0.97 7.03 4.91
N ASN A 21 0.09 6.51 5.76
CA ASN A 21 0.43 5.87 7.03
C ASN A 21 -0.43 4.62 7.27
N GLU A 22 -0.15 3.91 8.37
CA GLU A 22 -0.78 2.66 8.77
C GLU A 22 -2.30 2.81 8.84
N ARG A 23 -2.79 3.92 9.39
CA ARG A 23 -4.23 4.22 9.50
C ARG A 23 -4.90 4.36 8.13
N VAL A 24 -4.26 5.07 7.18
CA VAL A 24 -4.79 5.23 5.81
C VAL A 24 -4.88 3.86 5.12
N VAL A 25 -3.82 3.05 5.23
CA VAL A 25 -3.80 1.69 4.66
C VAL A 25 -4.86 0.81 5.31
N ALA A 26 -4.97 0.83 6.64
CA ALA A 26 -5.96 0.07 7.39
C ALA A 26 -7.39 0.35 6.91
N GLN A 27 -7.71 1.62 6.66
CA GLN A 27 -9.01 2.03 6.13
C GLN A 27 -9.23 1.57 4.68
N LEU A 28 -8.23 1.71 3.81
CA LEU A 28 -8.32 1.30 2.40
C LEU A 28 -8.55 -0.21 2.24
N TYR A 29 -7.90 -1.02 3.08
CA TYR A 29 -7.91 -2.48 2.97
C TYR A 29 -8.78 -3.19 4.02
N ARG A 30 -9.40 -2.44 4.94
CA ARG A 30 -10.27 -2.94 6.03
C ARG A 30 -9.54 -3.98 6.90
N VAL A 31 -8.35 -3.63 7.33
CA VAL A 31 -7.51 -4.43 8.24
C VAL A 31 -7.24 -3.65 9.53
N GLU A 32 -6.75 -4.33 10.56
CA GLU A 32 -6.36 -3.69 11.81
C GLU A 32 -5.08 -2.86 11.62
N GLU A 33 -5.08 -1.62 12.09
CA GLU A 33 -3.98 -0.66 11.94
C GLU A 33 -2.64 -1.21 12.48
N ASN A 34 -2.67 -1.87 13.63
CA ASN A 34 -1.48 -2.45 14.26
C ASN A 34 -0.89 -3.65 13.50
N THR A 35 -1.57 -4.17 12.48
CA THR A 35 -1.07 -5.25 11.62
C THR A 35 -0.41 -4.73 10.35
N VAL A 36 -0.54 -3.42 10.07
CA VAL A 36 0.07 -2.78 8.91
C VAL A 36 1.52 -2.45 9.22
N GLN A 37 2.41 -2.77 8.27
CA GLN A 37 3.80 -2.38 8.29
C GLN A 37 4.15 -1.65 6.99
N ILE A 38 4.78 -0.48 7.12
CA ILE A 38 5.22 0.35 6.00
C ILE A 38 6.74 0.46 6.03
N PHE A 39 7.38 0.11 4.91
CA PHE A 39 8.82 0.23 4.72
C PHE A 39 9.11 1.22 3.59
N ARG A 40 9.88 2.25 3.90
CA ARG A 40 10.25 3.35 2.99
C ARG A 40 11.66 3.07 2.46
N ILE A 41 11.81 2.92 1.14
CA ILE A 41 13.07 2.52 0.48
C ILE A 41 13.47 3.59 -0.55
N PRO A 42 14.14 4.69 -0.12
CA PRO A 42 14.45 5.83 -1.00
C PRO A 42 15.33 5.47 -2.19
N SER A 43 16.29 4.56 -2.02
CA SER A 43 17.23 4.15 -3.08
C SER A 43 16.55 3.49 -4.28
N LEU A 44 15.30 3.02 -4.13
CA LEU A 44 14.52 2.38 -5.17
C LEU A 44 13.27 3.17 -5.58
N ASN A 45 13.01 4.33 -4.95
CA ASN A 45 11.71 5.01 -5.04
C ASN A 45 10.54 4.06 -4.74
N VAL A 46 10.65 3.27 -3.66
CA VAL A 46 9.65 2.25 -3.29
C VAL A 46 9.09 2.47 -1.89
N VAL A 47 7.77 2.32 -1.78
CA VAL A 47 7.08 2.11 -0.50
C VAL A 47 6.51 0.70 -0.49
N LYS A 48 6.94 -0.11 0.47
CA LYS A 48 6.45 -1.48 0.67
C LYS A 48 5.46 -1.50 1.83
N ILE A 49 4.31 -2.12 1.60
CA ILE A 49 3.20 -2.22 2.54
C ILE A 49 2.91 -3.70 2.77
N SER A 50 2.86 -4.11 4.05
CA SER A 50 2.53 -5.47 4.48
C SER A 50 1.40 -5.45 5.50
N PHE A 51 0.45 -6.38 5.35
CA PHE A 51 -0.65 -6.66 6.26
C PHE A 51 -1.14 -8.10 6.02
N PRO A 52 -1.83 -8.74 6.98
CA PRO A 52 -2.23 -10.14 6.87
C PRO A 52 -3.25 -10.36 5.73
N ARG A 53 -3.13 -11.50 5.03
CA ARG A 53 -4.15 -11.94 4.07
C ARG A 53 -5.35 -12.54 4.81
N PRO A 54 -6.59 -12.33 4.34
CA PRO A 54 -7.77 -12.94 4.94
C PRO A 54 -7.84 -14.47 4.69
N VAL A 55 -7.21 -14.95 3.62
CA VAL A 55 -7.10 -16.37 3.28
C VAL A 55 -5.67 -16.68 2.82
N SER A 56 -5.16 -17.85 3.21
CA SER A 56 -3.88 -18.36 2.73
C SER A 56 -3.88 -18.46 1.21
N GLN A 57 -2.76 -18.06 0.61
CA GLN A 57 -2.60 -18.14 -0.84
C GLN A 57 -2.72 -19.59 -1.33
N GLY A 58 -3.44 -19.80 -2.44
CA GLY A 58 -3.63 -21.13 -3.03
C GLY A 58 -4.66 -22.01 -2.31
N SER A 59 -5.34 -21.46 -1.30
CA SER A 59 -6.51 -22.09 -0.68
C SER A 59 -7.66 -22.23 -1.69
N LEU A 60 -8.55 -23.21 -1.48
CA LEU A 60 -9.82 -23.32 -2.21
C LEU A 60 -10.71 -22.07 -2.10
N ARG A 61 -10.48 -21.24 -1.07
CA ARG A 61 -11.20 -19.97 -0.85
C ARG A 61 -10.48 -18.76 -1.43
N ASP A 62 -9.28 -18.95 -1.99
CA ASP A 62 -8.49 -17.88 -2.58
C ASP A 62 -9.00 -17.55 -3.98
N ARG A 63 -9.63 -16.38 -4.11
CA ARG A 63 -10.16 -15.87 -5.38
C ARG A 63 -9.19 -14.92 -6.08
N ASP A 64 -8.07 -14.60 -5.44
CA ASP A 64 -7.06 -13.69 -5.96
C ASP A 64 -5.66 -14.16 -5.53
N MET A 65 -5.19 -15.22 -6.19
CA MET A 65 -3.96 -15.91 -5.83
C MET A 65 -2.75 -14.96 -5.78
N HIS A 66 -2.67 -14.03 -6.73
CA HIS A 66 -1.56 -13.09 -6.84
C HIS A 66 -1.82 -11.77 -6.10
N ALA A 67 -2.94 -11.64 -5.38
CA ALA A 67 -3.36 -10.40 -4.74
C ALA A 67 -3.40 -9.21 -5.72
N GLY A 68 -3.72 -9.49 -6.99
CA GLY A 68 -3.69 -8.51 -8.06
C GLY A 68 -4.68 -7.38 -7.80
N GLN A 69 -5.83 -7.64 -7.18
CA GLN A 69 -6.84 -6.61 -6.90
C GLN A 69 -6.39 -5.60 -5.83
N HIS A 70 -5.36 -5.93 -5.05
CA HIS A 70 -4.90 -5.05 -3.97
C HIS A 70 -4.31 -3.74 -4.48
N HIS A 71 -3.88 -3.62 -5.74
CA HIS A 71 -3.36 -2.33 -6.22
C HIS A 71 -4.45 -1.24 -6.35
N VAL A 72 -5.71 -1.65 -6.55
CA VAL A 72 -6.79 -0.72 -6.93
C VAL A 72 -7.14 0.29 -5.83
N PRO A 73 -7.35 -0.09 -4.55
CA PRO A 73 -7.68 0.88 -3.50
C PRO A 73 -6.64 1.99 -3.36
N LEU A 74 -5.34 1.62 -3.33
CA LEU A 74 -4.25 2.59 -3.22
C LEU A 74 -4.09 3.45 -4.48
N ALA A 75 -4.18 2.85 -5.68
CA ALA A 75 -4.09 3.60 -6.93
C ALA A 75 -5.23 4.62 -7.12
N ARG A 76 -6.35 4.45 -6.40
CA ARG A 76 -7.49 5.37 -6.40
C ARG A 76 -7.43 6.42 -5.27
N LEU A 77 -6.43 6.37 -4.40
CA LEU A 77 -6.23 7.37 -3.36
C LEU A 77 -5.91 8.73 -4.00
N PRO A 78 -6.71 9.78 -3.78
CA PRO A 78 -6.43 11.09 -4.35
C PRO A 78 -5.12 11.66 -3.78
N VAL A 79 -4.18 11.98 -4.65
CA VAL A 79 -3.04 12.82 -4.29
C VAL A 79 -3.56 14.26 -4.30
N GLY A 80 -3.45 14.97 -3.18
CA GLY A 80 -3.86 16.38 -3.12
C GLY A 80 -3.20 17.15 -4.25
N ALA A 81 -3.96 17.99 -4.98
CA ALA A 81 -3.36 18.94 -5.90
C ALA A 81 -2.38 19.83 -5.11
N ASP A 82 -1.21 20.11 -5.70
CA ASP A 82 -0.15 20.94 -5.12
C ASP A 82 -0.71 22.11 -4.29
N ARG A 83 -0.19 22.25 -3.05
CA ARG A 83 -0.15 23.54 -2.37
C ARG A 83 1.16 24.22 -2.69
#